data_AF-A0A7Y0K7D0-F1
#
_entry.id   AF-A0A7Y0K7D0-F1
#
_cell.length_a   1.000
_cell.length_b   1.000
_cell.length_c   1.000
_cell.angle_alpha   90.00
_cell.angle_beta   90.00
_cell.angle_gamma   90.00
#
_symmetry.space_group_name_H-M   'P 1'
#
loop_
_entity.id
_entity.type
_entity.pdbx_description
1 polymer ?
#
loop_
_entity_poly.entity_id
_entity_poly.type
_entity_poly.pdbx_seq_one_letter_code
_entity_poly.pdbx_strand_id
1 'polypeptide(L)'
;MNKQQKYPPPIQLTVENLLQAISVVNRHAKTAPNPKFLYKLKHDSLHKLLAEGKAKKIGLHFSNNPRYSQQQSDLLIACENYTFHLPPTKKDFEELPHLGSLNQSVRNPKSTLSLTQSKKLLSTYTGLKEEIPPNQTIRKKKYQKPVFKKLGESY
;
A
#
# COMPACT_ATOMS: atom_id res chain seq x y z
N MET A 1 34.19 1.30 20.81
CA MET A 1 33.31 2.14 19.96
C MET A 1 31.89 1.60 20.03
N ASN A 2 31.03 2.26 20.82
CA ASN A 2 29.64 1.84 21.05
C ASN A 2 28.80 2.05 19.80
N LYS A 3 28.50 0.96 19.07
CA LYS A 3 27.46 0.95 18.03
C LYS A 3 26.09 0.95 18.72
N GLN A 4 25.68 2.10 19.25
CA GLN A 4 24.28 2.31 19.60
C GLN A 4 23.48 2.21 18.30
N GLN A 5 22.77 1.10 18.12
CA GLN A 5 21.79 0.93 17.04
C GLN A 5 20.73 2.02 17.23
N LYS A 6 20.84 3.10 16.45
CA LYS A 6 19.84 4.17 16.39
C LYS A 6 18.62 3.63 15.68
N TYR A 7 17.71 2.99 16.42
CA TYR A 7 16.37 2.72 15.90
C TYR A 7 15.73 4.07 15.58
N PRO A 8 15.18 4.27 14.36
CA PRO A 8 14.44 5.49 14.07
C PRO A 8 13.30 5.63 15.09
N PRO A 9 12.97 6.86 15.50
CA PRO A 9 11.90 7.10 16.46
C PRO A 9 10.59 6.46 15.98
N PRO A 10 9.74 5.99 16.92
CA PRO A 10 8.46 5.42 16.57
C PRO A 10 7.63 6.44 15.78
N ILE A 11 7.16 6.04 14.60
CA ILE A 11 6.35 6.91 13.75
C ILE A 11 5.02 7.16 14.45
N GLN A 12 4.67 8.44 14.58
CA GLN A 12 3.42 8.86 15.19
C GLN A 12 2.24 8.59 14.25
N LEU A 13 1.08 8.30 14.85
CA LEU A 13 -0.16 7.99 14.15
C LEU A 13 -0.89 9.27 13.71
N THR A 14 -0.25 10.06 12.86
CA THR A 14 -0.84 11.26 12.24
C THR A 14 -1.54 10.92 10.93
N VAL A 15 -2.48 11.78 10.50
CA VAL A 15 -3.20 11.60 9.22
C VAL A 15 -2.22 11.60 8.05
N GLU A 16 -1.30 12.55 8.01
CA GLU A 16 -0.28 12.61 6.96
C GLU A 16 0.55 11.31 6.86
N ASN A 17 0.99 10.75 7.99
CA ASN A 17 1.73 9.50 8.01
C ASN A 17 0.89 8.31 7.53
N LEU A 18 -0.42 8.29 7.84
CA LEU A 18 -1.35 7.31 7.31
C LEU A 18 -1.45 7.40 5.80
N LEU A 19 -1.60 8.61 5.25
CA LEU A 19 -1.73 8.83 3.81
C LEU A 19 -0.44 8.47 3.06
N GLN A 20 0.71 8.85 3.61
CA GLN A 20 2.01 8.41 3.10
C GLN A 20 2.12 6.88 3.11
N ALA A 21 1.76 6.23 4.22
CA ALA A 21 1.81 4.77 4.35
C ALA A 21 0.89 4.06 3.36
N ILE A 22 -0.34 4.56 3.14
CA ILE A 22 -1.28 4.03 2.14
C ILE A 22 -0.69 4.15 0.73
N SER A 23 -0.09 5.29 0.39
CA SER A 23 0.57 5.51 -0.90
C SER A 23 1.74 4.53 -1.13
N VAL A 24 2.56 4.31 -0.10
CA VAL A 24 3.66 3.33 -0.13
C VAL A 24 3.12 1.91 -0.33
N VAL A 25 2.14 1.50 0.47
CA VAL A 25 1.55 0.15 0.40
C VAL A 25 0.93 -0.10 -0.97
N ASN A 26 0.20 0.87 -1.52
CA ASN A 26 -0.41 0.77 -2.85
C ASN A 26 0.65 0.62 -3.96
N ARG A 27 1.76 1.39 -3.88
CA ARG A 27 2.88 1.26 -4.83
C ARG A 27 3.49 -0.14 -4.79
N HIS A 28 3.73 -0.68 -3.60
CA HIS A 28 4.31 -2.02 -3.45
C HIS A 28 3.32 -3.13 -3.82
N ALA A 29 2.02 -2.95 -3.59
CA ALA A 29 1.00 -3.92 -3.96
C ALA A 29 0.96 -4.19 -5.48
N LYS A 30 1.32 -3.20 -6.30
CA LYS A 30 1.40 -3.35 -7.76
C LYS A 30 2.54 -4.26 -8.23
N THR A 31 3.58 -4.40 -7.42
CA THR A 31 4.81 -5.13 -7.80
C THR A 31 5.11 -6.31 -6.88
N ALA A 32 4.34 -6.50 -5.81
CA ALA A 32 4.57 -7.57 -4.83
C ALA A 32 4.15 -8.93 -5.40
N PRO A 33 4.92 -10.01 -5.16
CA PRO A 33 4.56 -11.36 -5.58
C PRO A 33 3.29 -11.87 -4.87
N ASN A 34 3.04 -11.42 -3.64
CA ASN A 34 1.79 -11.67 -2.92
C ASN A 34 1.18 -10.34 -2.44
N PRO A 35 0.26 -9.73 -3.20
CA PRO A 35 -0.26 -8.40 -2.90
C PRO A 35 -1.54 -8.42 -2.04
N LYS A 36 -2.10 -9.61 -1.72
CA LYS A 36 -3.43 -9.76 -1.08
C LYS A 36 -3.52 -8.97 0.23
N PHE A 37 -2.52 -9.11 1.10
CA PHE A 37 -2.47 -8.41 2.38
C PHE A 37 -2.35 -6.88 2.19
N LEU A 38 -1.52 -6.42 1.25
CA LEU A 38 -1.31 -5.00 0.99
C LEU A 38 -2.57 -4.32 0.46
N TYR A 39 -3.31 -4.98 -0.44
CA TYR A 39 -4.60 -4.46 -0.92
C TYR A 39 -5.64 -4.38 0.19
N LYS A 40 -5.73 -5.43 1.03
CA LYS A 40 -6.63 -5.42 2.20
C LYS A 40 -6.29 -4.28 3.16
N LEU A 41 -4.99 -4.11 3.46
CA LEU A 41 -4.52 -3.06 4.36
C LEU A 41 -4.84 -1.65 3.84
N LYS A 42 -4.63 -1.40 2.54
CA LYS A 42 -5.03 -0.15 1.88
C LYS A 42 -6.54 0.07 1.94
N HIS A 43 -7.32 -0.95 1.58
CA HIS A 43 -8.77 -0.89 1.56
C HIS A 43 -9.34 -0.53 2.93
N ASP A 44 -8.99 -1.30 3.97
CA ASP A 44 -9.55 -1.13 5.32
C ASP A 44 -9.07 0.18 5.96
N SER A 45 -7.86 0.64 5.66
CA SER A 45 -7.37 1.95 6.09
C SER A 45 -8.19 3.10 5.50
N LEU A 46 -8.52 3.03 4.20
CA LEU A 46 -9.33 4.06 3.53
C LEU A 46 -10.77 4.06 4.04
N HIS A 47 -11.38 2.89 4.23
CA HIS A 47 -12.72 2.80 4.83
C HIS A 47 -12.76 3.37 6.24
N LYS A 48 -11.74 3.08 7.04
CA LYS A 48 -11.63 3.66 8.39
C LYS A 48 -11.47 5.18 8.34
N LEU A 49 -10.65 5.72 7.44
CA LEU A 49 -10.52 7.17 7.23
C LEU A 49 -11.83 7.82 6.78
N LEU A 50 -12.63 7.15 5.94
CA LEU A 50 -13.97 7.60 5.54
C LEU A 50 -14.93 7.62 6.74
N ALA A 51 -14.94 6.54 7.54
CA ALA A 51 -15.77 6.43 8.73
C ALA A 51 -15.41 7.48 9.81
N GLU A 52 -14.13 7.82 9.93
CA GLU A 52 -13.64 8.87 10.84
C GLU A 52 -13.84 10.30 10.28
N GLY A 53 -14.39 10.46 9.07
CA GLY A 53 -14.61 11.76 8.43
C GLY A 53 -13.34 12.47 7.95
N LYS A 54 -12.19 11.78 7.96
CA LYS A 54 -10.88 12.31 7.53
C LYS A 54 -10.72 12.27 6.02
N ALA A 55 -11.42 11.39 5.34
CA ALA A 55 -11.45 11.28 3.89
C ALA A 55 -12.86 11.57 3.34
N LYS A 56 -12.93 11.97 2.08
CA LYS A 56 -14.20 12.25 1.38
C LYS A 56 -14.26 11.53 0.05
N LYS A 57 -15.42 10.99 -0.28
CA LYS A 57 -15.75 10.51 -1.62
C LYS A 57 -16.02 11.73 -2.50
N ILE A 58 -15.34 11.83 -3.64
CA ILE A 58 -15.43 12.99 -4.53
C ILE A 58 -16.27 12.69 -5.76
N GLY A 59 -16.10 11.52 -6.35
CA GLY A 59 -16.75 11.17 -7.61
C GLY A 59 -16.24 9.86 -8.18
N LEU A 60 -16.69 9.55 -9.39
CA LEU A 60 -16.28 8.35 -10.12
C LEU A 60 -15.41 8.73 -11.31
N HIS A 61 -14.34 7.98 -11.55
CA HIS A 61 -13.53 8.08 -12.77
C HIS A 61 -13.69 6.81 -13.60
N PHE A 62 -13.53 6.91 -14.92
CA PHE A 62 -13.34 5.73 -15.73
C PHE A 62 -12.01 5.04 -15.39
N SER A 63 -12.05 3.73 -15.22
CA SER A 63 -10.86 2.94 -14.97
C SER A 63 -10.05 2.80 -16.26
N ASN A 64 -8.74 2.99 -16.17
CA ASN A 64 -7.84 2.85 -17.31
C ASN A 64 -7.67 1.38 -17.76
N ASN A 65 -8.05 0.41 -16.93
CA ASN A 65 -7.95 -1.02 -17.25
C ASN A 65 -9.23 -1.76 -16.86
N PRO A 66 -10.29 -1.70 -17.70
CA PRO A 66 -11.58 -2.32 -17.42
C PRO A 66 -11.58 -3.85 -17.59
N ARG A 67 -10.41 -4.46 -17.84
CA ARG A 67 -10.20 -5.91 -18.05
C ARG A 67 -11.15 -6.50 -19.09
N TYR A 68 -12.23 -7.15 -18.65
CA TYR A 68 -13.19 -7.87 -19.49
C TYR A 68 -14.43 -7.05 -19.85
N SER A 69 -14.56 -5.84 -19.30
CA SER A 69 -15.68 -4.93 -19.60
C SER A 69 -15.25 -3.88 -20.62
N GLN A 70 -16.21 -3.36 -21.38
CA GLN A 70 -15.97 -2.21 -22.27
C GLN A 70 -15.64 -0.95 -21.47
N GLN A 71 -16.27 -0.78 -20.29
CA GLN A 71 -16.07 0.37 -19.42
C GLN A 71 -16.26 -0.05 -17.95
N GLN A 72 -15.41 0.48 -17.07
CA GLN A 72 -15.52 0.33 -15.62
C GLN A 72 -15.26 1.68 -14.98
N SER A 73 -15.79 1.90 -13.78
CA SER A 73 -15.55 3.11 -12.99
C SER A 73 -14.85 2.77 -11.68
N ASP A 74 -14.04 3.69 -11.19
CA ASP A 74 -13.34 3.65 -9.91
C ASP A 74 -13.79 4.83 -9.05
N LEU A 75 -14.04 4.59 -7.75
CA LEU A 75 -14.38 5.63 -6.79
C LEU A 75 -13.15 6.45 -6.42
N LEU A 76 -13.19 7.75 -6.67
CA LEU A 76 -12.20 8.72 -6.24
C LEU A 76 -12.45 9.15 -4.79
N ILE A 77 -11.44 8.93 -3.95
CA ILE A 77 -11.39 9.39 -2.56
C ILE A 77 -10.29 10.44 -2.46
N ALA A 78 -10.62 11.60 -1.90
CA ALA A 78 -9.65 12.62 -1.54
C ALA A 78 -9.48 12.68 -0.02
N CYS A 79 -8.23 12.84 0.42
CA CYS A 79 -7.87 13.06 1.80
C CYS A 79 -6.67 13.99 1.84
N GLU A 80 -6.87 15.22 2.33
CA GLU A 80 -5.88 16.29 2.26
C GLU A 80 -5.28 16.43 0.85
N ASN A 81 -3.96 16.31 0.73
CA ASN A 81 -3.21 16.43 -0.53
C ASN A 81 -3.08 15.09 -1.28
N TYR A 82 -3.83 14.07 -0.88
CA TYR A 82 -3.77 12.73 -1.43
C TYR A 82 -5.10 12.33 -2.07
N THR A 83 -4.99 11.58 -3.16
CA THR A 83 -6.12 10.96 -3.86
C THR A 83 -5.88 9.46 -3.99
N PHE A 84 -6.95 8.68 -3.83
CA PHE A 84 -6.93 7.23 -3.93
C PHE A 84 -8.17 6.73 -4.67
N HIS A 85 -8.03 5.55 -5.28
CA HIS A 85 -9.12 4.88 -5.95
C HIS A 85 -9.55 3.62 -5.17
N LEU A 86 -10.84 3.38 -5.04
CA LEU A 86 -11.43 2.13 -4.55
C LEU A 86 -12.44 1.58 -5.56
N PRO A 87 -12.74 0.27 -5.50
CA PRO A 87 -13.89 -0.28 -6.22
C PRO A 87 -15.17 0.45 -5.77
N PRO A 88 -16.00 0.94 -6.71
CA PRO A 88 -17.24 1.63 -6.36
C PRO A 88 -18.31 0.64 -5.90
N THR A 89 -19.24 1.12 -5.09
CA THR A 89 -20.46 0.44 -4.69
C THR A 89 -21.66 0.97 -5.47
N LYS A 90 -22.80 0.27 -5.44
CA LYS A 90 -24.02 0.72 -6.12
C LYS A 90 -24.46 2.13 -5.68
N LYS A 91 -24.38 2.42 -4.39
CA LYS A 91 -24.71 3.75 -3.84
C LYS A 91 -23.80 4.84 -4.38
N ASP A 92 -22.53 4.54 -4.64
CA ASP A 92 -21.60 5.53 -5.19
C ASP A 92 -22.02 5.99 -6.59
N PHE A 93 -22.64 5.13 -7.40
CA PHE A 93 -23.20 5.51 -8.71
C PHE A 93 -24.48 6.33 -8.61
N GLU A 94 -25.24 6.18 -7.52
CA GLU A 94 -26.48 6.91 -7.29
C GLU A 94 -26.21 8.31 -6.71
N GLU A 95 -25.21 8.43 -5.83
CA GLU A 95 -24.96 9.63 -5.03
C GLU A 95 -23.87 10.55 -5.59
N LEU A 96 -22.93 10.03 -6.40
CA LEU A 96 -21.74 10.77 -6.81
C LEU A 96 -21.70 11.03 -8.31
N PRO A 97 -21.18 12.21 -8.74
CA PRO A 97 -21.04 12.52 -10.15
C PRO A 97 -19.92 11.70 -10.80
N HIS A 98 -20.06 11.44 -12.09
CA HIS A 98 -18.98 10.91 -12.91
C HIS A 98 -18.08 12.03 -13.41
N LEU A 99 -16.81 12.00 -13.05
CA LEU A 99 -15.80 13.02 -13.33
C LEU A 99 -15.07 12.80 -14.67
N GLY A 100 -15.36 11.70 -15.36
CA GLY A 100 -14.82 11.36 -16.66
C GLY A 100 -13.50 10.60 -16.57
N SER A 101 -12.57 10.90 -17.47
CA SER A 101 -11.26 10.24 -17.53
C SER A 101 -10.29 10.78 -16.48
N LEU A 102 -9.45 9.90 -15.95
CA LEU A 102 -8.46 10.26 -14.94
C LEU A 102 -7.43 11.27 -15.48
N ASN A 103 -7.26 12.40 -14.77
CA ASN A 103 -6.19 13.35 -15.05
C ASN A 103 -4.83 12.79 -14.58
N GLN A 104 -3.93 12.51 -15.53
CA GLN A 104 -2.63 11.89 -15.26
C GLN A 104 -1.57 12.83 -14.67
N SER A 105 -1.83 14.14 -14.69
CA SER A 105 -0.91 15.16 -14.15
C SER A 105 -0.94 15.23 -12.64
N VAL A 106 -2.08 14.86 -12.02
CA VAL A 106 -2.24 14.91 -10.56
C VAL A 106 -1.57 13.69 -9.94
N ARG A 107 -0.64 13.92 -9.00
CA ARG A 107 0.09 12.85 -8.32
C ARG A 107 0.13 13.09 -6.82
N ASN A 108 0.07 11.99 -6.07
CA ASN A 108 0.28 12.02 -4.63
C ASN A 108 1.71 12.48 -4.30
N PRO A 109 1.91 13.25 -3.22
CA PRO A 109 3.24 13.64 -2.75
C PRO A 109 4.17 12.45 -2.49
N LYS A 110 5.49 12.71 -2.59
CA LYS A 110 6.51 11.68 -2.35
C LYS A 110 6.49 11.25 -0.88
N SER A 111 6.55 9.93 -0.65
CA SER A 111 6.57 9.32 0.68
C SER A 111 7.99 9.18 1.21
N THR A 112 8.21 9.48 2.48
CA THR A 112 9.49 9.20 3.18
C THR A 112 9.52 7.84 3.87
N LEU A 113 8.34 7.22 4.08
CA LEU A 113 8.18 5.96 4.79
C LEU A 113 8.64 4.74 3.99
N SER A 114 9.28 3.77 4.67
CA SER A 114 9.55 2.45 4.11
C SER A 114 8.30 1.56 4.10
N LEU A 115 8.31 0.48 3.30
CA LEU A 115 7.21 -0.51 3.28
C LEU A 115 6.97 -1.11 4.66
N THR A 116 8.04 -1.52 5.36
CA THR A 116 7.94 -2.15 6.68
C THR A 116 7.29 -1.22 7.70
N GLN A 117 7.71 0.06 7.71
CA GLN A 117 7.11 1.08 8.56
C GLN A 117 5.64 1.31 8.19
N SER A 118 5.33 1.40 6.90
CA SER A 118 3.97 1.63 6.40
C SER A 118 3.04 0.48 6.78
N LYS A 119 3.47 -0.78 6.62
CA LYS A 119 2.71 -1.95 7.06
C LYS A 119 2.43 -1.90 8.55
N LYS A 120 3.47 -1.67 9.37
CA LYS A 120 3.31 -1.61 10.83
C LYS A 120 2.32 -0.52 11.23
N LEU A 121 2.47 0.68 10.65
CA LEU A 121 1.62 1.83 10.96
C LEU A 121 0.15 1.56 10.61
N LEU A 122 -0.13 1.06 9.39
CA LEU A 122 -1.49 0.76 8.97
C LEU A 122 -2.08 -0.46 9.71
N SER A 123 -1.26 -1.45 10.06
CA SER A 123 -1.68 -2.58 10.89
C SER A 123 -2.07 -2.12 12.29
N THR A 124 -1.31 -1.21 12.90
CA THR A 124 -1.68 -0.61 14.19
C THR A 124 -2.96 0.21 14.07
N TYR A 125 -3.13 0.95 12.98
CA TYR A 125 -4.33 1.75 12.74
C TYR A 125 -5.59 0.90 12.51
N THR A 126 -5.50 -0.14 11.69
CA THR A 126 -6.64 -0.97 11.27
C THR A 126 -6.89 -2.16 12.20
N GLY A 127 -5.91 -2.55 13.02
CA GLY A 127 -5.94 -3.79 13.80
C GLY A 127 -5.61 -5.05 12.99
N LEU A 128 -5.33 -4.92 11.69
CA LEU A 128 -5.04 -6.08 10.82
C LEU A 128 -3.65 -6.65 11.09
N LYS A 129 -3.58 -7.97 11.21
CA LYS A 129 -2.33 -8.73 11.26
C LYS A 129 -2.13 -9.51 9.97
N GLU A 130 -0.89 -9.54 9.50
CA GLU A 130 -0.50 -10.36 8.35
C GLU A 130 -0.45 -11.81 8.82
N GLU A 131 -1.29 -12.67 8.22
CA GLU A 131 -1.20 -14.11 8.45
C GLU A 131 0.03 -14.63 7.72
N ILE A 132 1.08 -14.89 8.49
CA ILE A 132 2.27 -15.58 7.98
C ILE A 132 1.91 -17.07 7.96
N PRO A 133 1.84 -17.73 6.80
CA PRO A 133 1.57 -19.15 6.76
C PRO A 133 2.65 -19.88 7.58
N PRO A 134 2.29 -20.89 8.40
CA PRO A 134 3.20 -21.50 9.38
C PRO A 134 4.46 -22.11 8.74
N ASN A 135 4.40 -22.42 7.44
CA ASN A 135 5.52 -22.99 6.69
C ASN A 135 6.51 -21.94 6.13
N GLN A 136 6.24 -20.65 6.30
CA GLN A 136 7.13 -19.53 5.92
C GLN A 136 7.74 -18.86 7.16
N THR A 137 8.14 -19.65 8.16
CA THR A 137 9.19 -19.14 9.04
C THR A 137 10.36 -18.79 8.13
N ILE A 138 10.72 -17.50 8.09
CA ILE A 138 11.89 -17.01 7.37
C ILE A 138 13.07 -17.67 8.08
N ARG A 139 13.39 -18.91 7.69
CA ARG A 139 14.66 -19.53 8.01
C ARG A 139 15.65 -18.56 7.40
N LYS A 140 16.31 -17.77 8.25
CA LYS A 140 17.45 -16.94 7.84
C LYS A 140 18.42 -17.93 7.21
N LYS A 141 18.38 -18.10 5.89
CA LYS A 141 19.33 -18.93 5.18
C LYS A 141 20.67 -18.30 5.55
N LYS A 142 21.46 -19.01 6.36
CA LYS A 142 22.81 -18.54 6.69
C LYS A 142 23.48 -18.33 5.35
N TYR A 143 23.91 -17.09 5.09
CA TYR A 143 24.61 -16.76 3.86
C TYR A 143 25.82 -17.69 3.76
N GLN A 144 25.77 -18.64 2.82
CA GLN A 144 26.91 -19.48 2.50
C GLN A 144 27.71 -18.72 1.46
N LYS A 145 28.90 -18.27 1.85
CA LYS A 145 29.82 -17.63 0.91
C LYS A 145 30.06 -18.60 -0.26
N PRO A 146 29.90 -18.18 -1.52
CA PRO A 146 30.28 -19.01 -2.64
C PRO A 146 31.77 -19.31 -2.52
N VAL A 147 32.14 -20.59 -2.53
CA VAL A 147 33.53 -21.01 -2.53
C VAL A 147 33.97 -21.04 -3.99
N PHE A 148 34.80 -20.08 -4.38
CA PHE A 148 35.48 -20.11 -5.68
C PHE A 148 36.69 -21.03 -5.57
N LYS A 149 36.59 -22.25 -6.11
CA LYS A 149 37.78 -23.09 -6.37
C LYS A 149 38.58 -22.49 -7.54
N LYS A 150 39.89 -22.73 -7.57
CA LYS A 150 40.74 -22.29 -8.68
C LYS A 150 40.49 -23.16 -9.91
N LEU A 151 40.69 -22.59 -11.10
CA LEU A 151 40.51 -23.28 -12.37
C LEU A 151 41.41 -24.52 -12.43
N GLY A 152 40.81 -25.71 -12.60
CA GLY A 152 41.53 -27.00 -12.72
C GLY A 152 41.33 -27.99 -11.57
N GLU A 153 40.64 -27.63 -10.49
CA GLU A 153 40.30 -28.58 -9.42
C GLU A 153 38.94 -29.24 -9.68
N SER A 154 38.85 -30.57 -9.48
CA SER A 154 37.57 -31.31 -9.56
C SER A 154 36.70 -31.10 -8.32
N TYR A 155 35.38 -31.32 -8.48
CA TYR A 155 34.35 -31.07 -7.45
C TYR A 155 34.48 -31.98 -6.23
#